data_AF-X1VQ64-F1
#
_entry.id   AF-X1VQ64-F1
#
_cell.length_a   1.000
_cell.length_b   1.000
_cell.length_c   1.000
_cell.angle_alpha   90.00
_cell.angle_beta   90.00
_cell.angle_gamma   90.00
#
_symmetry.space_group_name_H-M   'P 1'
#
loop_
_entity.id
_entity.type
_entity.pdbx_description
1 polymer ?
#
loop_
_entity_poly.entity_id
_entity_poly.type
_entity_poly.pdbx_seq_one_letter_code
_entity_poly.pdbx_strand_id
1 'polypeptide(L)'
;MRIGMPHMGNTYIPFKALFQRLNVDFVLPPVNNQRTLSLGVRHSPEGLCIPFKLTLGNLIEAAELGVDTLLMPSGGVKLWPHINC
;
A
#
# COMPACT_ATOMS: atom_id res chain seq x y z
N MET A 1 7.62 3.78 16.42
CA MET A 1 6.82 4.12 15.22
C MET A 1 7.14 3.10 14.16
N ARG A 2 6.16 2.28 13.80
CA ARG A 2 6.27 1.27 12.76
C ARG A 2 5.60 1.79 11.49
N ILE A 3 6.36 1.86 10.41
CA ILE A 3 5.90 2.40 9.13
C ILE A 3 5.68 1.27 8.15
N GLY A 4 4.52 1.27 7.50
CA GLY A 4 4.16 0.28 6.50
C GLY A 4 3.83 0.94 5.18
N MET A 5 4.19 0.25 4.10
CA MET A 5 3.90 0.68 2.73
C MET A 5 3.25 -0.45 1.95
N PRO A 6 2.35 -0.13 1.00
CA PRO A 6 1.84 -1.12 0.09
C PRO A 6 2.93 -1.59 -0.87
N HIS A 7 2.84 -2.83 -1.31
CA HIS A 7 3.75 -3.39 -2.30
C HIS A 7 3.41 -2.84 -3.71
N MET A 8 3.91 -1.63 -4.01
CA MET A 8 3.77 -0.97 -5.33
C MET A 8 5.03 -1.19 -6.17
N GLY A 9 5.22 -2.44 -6.65
CA GLY A 9 6.40 -2.82 -7.42
C GLY A 9 7.68 -2.74 -6.59
N ASN A 10 8.74 -2.16 -7.16
CA ASN A 10 10.07 -2.07 -6.53
C ASN A 10 10.28 -0.82 -5.66
N THR A 11 9.23 -0.05 -5.40
CA THR A 11 9.30 1.17 -4.57
C THR A 11 9.75 0.88 -3.14
N TYR A 12 9.50 -0.32 -2.61
CA TYR A 12 9.97 -0.70 -1.28
C TYR A 12 11.50 -0.70 -1.14
N ILE A 13 12.26 -0.84 -2.24
CA ILE A 13 13.73 -0.92 -2.22
C ILE A 13 14.36 0.40 -1.73
N PRO A 14 14.09 1.57 -2.36
CA PRO A 14 14.60 2.85 -1.87
C PRO A 14 14.06 3.21 -0.49
N PHE A 15 12.78 2.93 -0.21
CA PHE A 15 12.20 3.23 1.10
C PHE A 15 12.82 2.39 2.22
N LYS A 16 13.03 1.09 2.00
CA LYS A 16 13.73 0.23 2.96
C LYS A 16 15.14 0.76 3.24
N ALA A 17 15.90 1.13 2.20
CA ALA A 17 17.24 1.68 2.37
C ALA A 17 17.22 3.01 3.15
N LEU A 18 16.24 3.88 2.88
CA LEU A 18 16.05 5.15 3.57
C LEU A 18 15.70 4.94 5.06
N PHE A 19 14.70 4.12 5.36
CA PHE A 19 14.26 3.86 6.74
C PHE A 19 15.31 3.10 7.56
N GLN A 20 16.09 2.23 6.93
CA GLN A 20 17.25 1.61 7.59
C GLN A 20 18.30 2.65 8.02
N ARG A 21 18.54 3.69 7.22
CA ARG A 21 19.45 4.79 7.60
C ARG A 21 18.89 5.68 8.70
N LEU A 22 17.57 5.86 8.72
CA LEU A 22 16.84 6.67 9.70
C LEU A 22 16.55 5.92 11.02
N ASN A 23 16.93 4.64 11.13
CA ASN A 23 16.64 3.79 12.28
C ASN A 23 15.12 3.70 12.60
N VAL A 24 14.31 3.65 11.55
CA VAL A 24 12.85 3.51 11.65
C VAL A 24 12.44 2.08 11.31
N ASP A 25 11.54 1.51 12.12
CA ASP A 25 11.00 0.17 11.90
C ASP A 25 10.07 0.18 10.68
N PHE A 26 10.56 -0.35 9.55
CA PHE A 26 9.82 -0.44 8.30
C PHE A 26 9.30 -1.85 8.09
N VAL A 27 7.98 -2.01 8.12
CA VAL A 27 7.27 -3.27 7.99
C VAL A 27 6.67 -3.37 6.60
N LEU A 28 7.06 -4.41 5.86
CA LEU A 28 6.48 -4.71 4.56
C LEU A 28 5.34 -5.73 4.72
N PRO A 29 4.14 -5.45 4.19
CA PRO A 29 3.09 -6.45 4.07
C PRO A 29 3.55 -7.59 3.15
N PRO A 30 2.90 -8.77 3.22
CA PRO A 30 3.19 -9.88 2.32
C PRO A 30 3.08 -9.46 0.85
N VAL A 31 3.82 -10.16 -0.01
CA VAL A 31 3.78 -9.92 -1.47
C VAL A 31 2.34 -10.11 -1.96
N ASN A 32 1.92 -9.32 -2.96
CA ASN A 32 0.56 -9.35 -3.50
C ASN A 32 0.10 -10.78 -3.80
N ASN A 33 -0.94 -11.22 -3.10
CA ASN A 33 -1.54 -12.52 -3.28
C ASN A 33 -3.02 -12.39 -3.65
N GLN A 34 -3.66 -13.51 -4.04
CA GLN A 34 -5.11 -13.54 -4.27
C GLN A 34 -5.88 -13.08 -3.04
N ARG A 35 -5.41 -13.41 -1.82
CA ARG A 35 -5.97 -12.91 -0.56
C ARG A 35 -5.98 -11.38 -0.50
N THR A 36 -4.87 -10.74 -0.82
CA THR A 36 -4.73 -9.27 -0.85
C THR A 36 -5.74 -8.65 -1.82
N LEU A 37 -5.93 -9.26 -3.00
CA LEU A 37 -6.93 -8.82 -3.96
C LEU A 37 -8.35 -9.00 -3.45
N SER A 38 -8.68 -10.14 -2.83
CA SER A 38 -10.01 -10.40 -2.25
C SER A 38 -10.35 -9.41 -1.14
N LEU A 39 -9.39 -9.08 -0.27
CA LEU A 39 -9.52 -8.04 0.75
C LEU A 39 -9.77 -6.67 0.10
N GLY A 40 -8.96 -6.33 -0.91
CA GLY A 40 -9.13 -5.12 -1.70
C GLY A 40 -10.53 -4.99 -2.30
N VAL A 41 -10.99 -6.03 -3.01
CA VAL A 41 -12.31 -6.06 -3.66
C VAL A 41 -13.45 -5.91 -2.64
N ARG A 42 -13.35 -6.56 -1.48
CA ARG A 42 -14.39 -6.48 -0.42
C ARG A 42 -14.53 -5.08 0.17
N HIS A 43 -13.45 -4.32 0.24
CA HIS A 43 -13.42 -2.99 0.87
C HIS A 43 -13.37 -1.83 -0.13
N SER A 44 -13.23 -2.12 -1.44
CA SER A 44 -13.18 -1.10 -2.50
C SER A 44 -14.46 -1.06 -3.35
N PRO A 45 -14.84 0.10 -3.89
CA PRO A 45 -15.84 0.19 -4.95
C PRO A 45 -15.48 -0.65 -6.18
N GLU A 46 -16.49 -1.26 -6.81
CA GLU A 46 -16.29 -2.14 -7.97
C GLU A 46 -15.63 -1.42 -9.15
N GLY A 47 -15.91 -0.13 -9.33
CA GLY A 47 -15.37 0.70 -10.42
C GLY A 47 -13.90 1.11 -10.29
N LEU A 48 -13.22 0.78 -9.19
CA LEU A 48 -11.80 1.12 -9.04
C LEU A 48 -10.88 0.10 -9.70
N CYS A 49 -9.75 0.61 -10.20
CA CYS A 49 -8.76 -0.17 -10.90
C CYS A 49 -8.12 -1.22 -9.98
N ILE A 50 -7.73 -2.37 -10.56
CA ILE A 50 -7.03 -3.46 -9.87
C ILE A 50 -5.87 -2.99 -8.97
N PRO A 51 -4.97 -2.07 -9.41
CA PRO A 51 -3.86 -1.64 -8.55
C PRO A 51 -4.32 -0.93 -7.28
N PHE A 52 -5.43 -0.19 -7.32
CA PHE A 52 -6.00 0.42 -6.12
C PHE A 52 -6.47 -0.65 -5.14
N LYS A 53 -7.19 -1.67 -5.63
CA LYS A 53 -7.69 -2.78 -4.80
C LYS A 53 -6.54 -3.54 -4.14
N LEU A 54 -5.48 -3.82 -4.89
CA LEU A 54 -4.26 -4.44 -4.36
C LEU A 54 -3.56 -3.55 -3.32
N THR A 55 -3.51 -2.24 -3.55
CA THR A 55 -2.92 -1.28 -2.60
C THR A 55 -3.71 -1.28 -1.29
N LEU A 56 -5.04 -1.19 -1.38
CA LEU A 56 -5.92 -1.24 -0.22
C LEU A 56 -5.77 -2.55 0.57
N GLY A 57 -5.73 -3.69 -0.13
CA GLY A 57 -5.48 -4.99 0.51
C GLY A 57 -4.15 -5.03 1.26
N ASN A 58 -3.07 -4.53 0.65
CA ASN A 58 -1.75 -4.48 1.29
C ASN A 58 -1.75 -3.56 2.53
N LEU A 59 -2.49 -2.45 2.49
CA LEU A 59 -2.62 -1.56 3.64
C LEU A 59 -3.38 -2.21 4.79
N ILE A 60 -4.42 -2.99 4.50
CA ILE A 60 -5.16 -3.77 5.50
C ILE A 60 -4.22 -4.80 6.13
N GLU A 61 -3.47 -5.55 5.33
CA GLU A 61 -2.51 -6.53 5.84
C GLU A 61 -1.38 -5.86 6.66
N ALA A 62 -0.92 -4.66 6.24
CA ALA A 62 0.01 -3.87 7.03
C ALA A 62 -0.60 -3.42 8.37
N ALA A 63 -1.87 -3.02 8.40
CA ALA A 63 -2.55 -2.69 9.64
C ALA A 63 -2.66 -3.92 10.58
N GLU A 64 -2.95 -5.11 10.04
CA GLU A 64 -2.95 -6.37 10.81
C GLU A 64 -1.57 -6.71 11.42
N LEU A 65 -0.47 -6.27 10.80
CA LEU A 65 0.89 -6.45 11.31
C LEU A 65 1.28 -5.48 12.45
N GLY A 66 0.35 -4.61 12.87
CA GLY A 66 0.54 -3.67 13.97
C GLY A 66 1.41 -2.48 13.55
N VAL A 67 1.19 -1.97 12.34
CA VAL A 67 1.85 -0.79 11.81
C VAL A 67 1.14 0.47 12.29
N ASP A 68 1.87 1.40 12.90
CA ASP A 68 1.31 2.65 13.44
C ASP A 68 1.10 3.73 12.38
N THR A 69 1.85 3.67 11.27
CA THR A 69 1.85 4.70 10.22
C THR A 69 1.86 4.06 8.84
N LEU A 70 0.85 4.37 8.04
CA LEU A 70 0.73 3.89 6.67
C LEU A 70 1.22 4.97 5.71
N LEU A 71 2.27 4.66 4.94
CA LEU A 71 2.73 5.51 3.86
C LEU A 71 2.08 5.04 2.56
N MET A 72 1.22 5.88 2.01
CA MET A 72 0.71 5.73 0.66
C MET A 72 1.46 6.72 -0.24
N PRO A 73 2.31 6.27 -1.17
CA PRO A 73 2.91 7.17 -2.15
C PRO A 73 1.80 7.68 -3.06
N SER A 74 1.32 8.90 -2.80
CA SER A 74 0.37 9.59 -3.66
C SER A 74 1.11 10.14 -4.87
N GLY A 75 1.07 9.40 -5.98
CA GLY A 75 1.33 9.92 -7.31
C GLY A 75 -0.01 10.04 -8.00
N GLY A 76 -0.47 11.25 -8.32
CA GLY A 76 -1.72 11.44 -9.04
C GLY A 76 -1.68 10.69 -10.38
N VAL A 77 -2.35 9.54 -10.45
CA VAL A 77 -2.62 8.89 -11.74
C VAL A 77 -3.91 9.51 -12.25
N LYS A 78 -3.81 10.32 -13.30
CA LYS A 78 -4.96 10.93 -13.98
C LYS A 78 -5.80 9.83 -14.65
N LEU A 79 -6.70 9.21 -13.89
CA LEU A 79 -7.51 8.08 -14.37
C LEU A 79 -8.80 8.51 -15.08
N TRP A 80 -9.28 9.75 -14.92
CA TRP A 80 -10.36 10.36 -15.71
C TRP A 80 -10.49 11.85 -15.31
N PRO A 81 -10.92 12.78 -16.19
CA PRO A 81 -10.92 14.23 -15.91
C PRO A 81 -11.76 14.74 -14.72
N HIS A 82 -12.50 13.91 -13.97
CA HIS A 82 -13.50 14.37 -13.01
C HIS A 82 -13.42 13.79 -11.58
N ILE A 83 -12.42 13.00 -11.24
CA ILE A 83 -12.29 12.47 -9.87
C ILE A 83 -10.93 12.86 -9.30
N ASN A 84 -10.93 13.87 -8.45
CA ASN A 84 -9.83 14.15 -7.52
C ASN A 84 -9.96 13.16 -6.36
N CYS A 85 -8.99 12.25 -6.23
CA CYS A 85 -8.70 11.64 -4.94
C CYS A 85 -7.79 12.57 -4.13
#